data_AF-A0A0M0K8C9-F1
#
_entry.id   AF-A0A0M0K8C9-F1
#
_cell.length_a   1.000
_cell.length_b   1.000
_cell.length_c   1.000
_cell.angle_alpha   90.00
_cell.angle_beta   90.00
_cell.angle_gamma   90.00
#
_symmetry.space_group_name_H-M   'P 1'
#
loop_
_entity.id
_entity.type
_entity.pdbx_description
1 polymer ?
#
loop_
_entity_poly.entity_id
_entity_poly.type
_entity_poly.pdbx_seq_one_letter_code
_entity_poly.pdbx_strand_id
1 'polypeptide(L)'
;MHAGSGSSSSLLGRLTAAKDDDGNALNTDEIIDNVLTLLFAGSDTTASGLTSSLKELALAPALQAQLRQALRDADEADEALDAFLAEVQRRNPPAPFQMRLVGKEDLAVGGYKSRVHFCREC
;
A
#
# COMPACT_ATOMS: atom_id res chain seq x y z
N MET A 1 25.93 -18.50 6.04
CA MET A 1 26.30 -17.46 7.01
C MET A 1 26.58 -16.18 6.22
N HIS A 2 25.59 -15.30 6.07
CA HIS A 2 25.77 -14.00 5.42
C HIS A 2 26.04 -12.96 6.51
N ALA A 3 27.26 -12.45 6.53
CA ALA A 3 27.71 -11.44 7.49
C ALA A 3 27.16 -10.04 7.10
N GLY A 4 26.38 -9.44 7.99
CA GLY A 4 26.72 -8.14 8.57
C GLY A 4 26.65 -6.84 7.73
N SER A 5 25.98 -6.77 6.58
CA SER A 5 25.69 -5.48 5.91
C SER A 5 24.28 -4.91 6.20
N GLY A 6 23.50 -5.58 7.04
CA GLY A 6 22.04 -5.42 7.11
C GLY A 6 21.47 -4.43 8.12
N SER A 7 22.28 -3.63 8.83
CA SER A 7 21.73 -2.68 9.80
C SER A 7 21.18 -1.44 9.09
N SER A 8 22.00 -0.65 8.39
CA SER A 8 21.61 0.66 7.83
C SER A 8 20.68 0.62 6.61
N SER A 9 20.74 -0.45 5.80
CA SER A 9 19.89 -0.59 4.59
C SER A 9 18.48 -1.12 4.89
N SER A 10 18.27 -1.67 6.08
CA SER A 10 16.96 -2.16 6.52
C SER A 10 16.02 -0.99 6.85
N LEU A 11 14.71 -1.24 6.80
CA LEU A 11 13.71 -0.27 7.29
C LEU A 11 14.04 0.21 8.71
N LEU A 12 14.35 -0.72 9.62
CA LEU A 12 14.67 -0.40 11.00
C LEU A 12 15.93 0.46 11.09
N GLY A 13 16.98 0.13 10.31
CA GLY A 13 18.19 0.95 10.21
C GLY A 13 17.90 2.37 9.76
N ARG A 14 17.08 2.51 8.71
CA ARG A 14 16.67 3.81 8.18
C ARG A 14 15.88 4.62 9.23
N LEU A 15 14.99 3.97 9.98
CA LEU A 15 14.24 4.63 11.06
C LEU A 15 15.16 5.06 12.21
N THR A 16 16.12 4.22 12.61
CA THR A 16 17.10 4.57 13.67
C THR A 16 18.07 5.66 13.26
N ALA A 17 18.32 5.84 11.95
CA ALA A 17 19.18 6.89 11.41
C ALA A 17 18.40 8.13 10.96
N ALA A 18 17.06 8.10 10.99
CA ALA A 18 16.21 9.19 10.52
C ALA A 18 16.34 10.41 11.44
N LYS A 19 16.37 11.58 10.82
CA LYS A 19 16.31 12.88 11.49
C LYS A 19 15.33 13.78 10.77
N ASP A 20 14.61 14.60 11.53
CA ASP A 20 13.78 15.68 10.97
C ASP A 20 14.61 16.86 10.47
N ASP A 21 13.95 17.90 9.95
CA ASP A 21 14.59 19.10 9.42
C ASP A 21 15.36 19.90 10.49
N ASP A 22 15.01 19.72 11.76
CA ASP A 22 15.67 20.35 12.93
C ASP A 22 16.81 19.47 13.50
N GLY A 23 17.01 18.27 12.94
CA GLY A 23 18.04 17.32 13.33
C GLY A 23 17.68 16.40 14.50
N ASN A 24 16.42 16.40 14.96
CA ASN A 24 15.94 15.51 16.00
C ASN A 24 15.75 14.09 15.47
N ALA A 25 16.14 13.09 16.27
CA ALA A 25 15.95 11.69 15.94
C ALA A 25 14.63 11.16 16.51
N LEU A 26 14.07 10.13 15.87
CA LEU A 26 12.93 9.40 16.41
C LEU A 26 13.30 8.72 17.73
N ASN A 27 12.40 8.77 18.70
CA ASN A 27 12.51 7.98 19.92
C ASN A 27 12.06 6.52 19.66
N THR A 28 12.33 5.64 20.63
CA THR A 28 12.03 4.21 20.49
C THR A 28 10.55 3.92 20.22
N ASP A 29 9.63 4.62 20.87
CA ASP A 29 8.19 4.40 20.70
C ASP A 29 7.75 4.84 19.31
N GLU A 30 8.24 5.98 18.82
CA GLU A 30 7.97 6.45 17.45
C GLU A 30 8.51 5.48 16.38
N ILE A 31 9.68 4.87 16.61
CA ILE A 31 10.22 3.84 15.72
C ILE A 31 9.31 2.62 15.71
N ILE A 32 8.87 2.15 16.87
CA ILE A 32 7.96 1.01 16.98
C ILE A 32 6.64 1.31 16.26
N ASP A 33 6.05 2.48 16.48
CA ASP A 33 4.80 2.90 15.86
C ASP A 33 4.90 2.92 14.32
N ASN A 34 6.00 3.43 13.78
CA ASN A 34 6.23 3.43 12.33
C ASN A 34 6.42 2.01 11.78
N VAL A 35 7.16 1.15 12.49
CA VAL A 35 7.32 -0.26 12.08
C VAL A 35 5.98 -0.98 12.07
N LEU A 36 5.18 -0.83 13.12
CA LEU A 36 3.85 -1.44 13.21
C LEU A 36 2.91 -0.92 12.13
N THR A 37 2.94 0.39 11.87
CA THR A 37 2.15 1.02 10.80
C THR A 37 2.47 0.41 9.44
N LEU A 38 3.75 0.24 9.11
CA LEU A 38 4.18 -0.32 7.82
C LEU A 38 3.84 -1.81 7.70
N LEU A 39 4.00 -2.58 8.78
CA LEU A 39 3.61 -4.00 8.80
C LEU A 39 2.11 -4.17 8.60
N PHE A 40 1.29 -3.36 9.29
CA PHE A 40 -0.15 -3.39 9.15
C PHE A 40 -0.59 -2.98 7.74
N ALA A 41 -0.03 -1.89 7.22
CA ALA A 41 -0.33 -1.40 5.88
C ALA A 41 0.03 -2.42 4.80
N GLY A 42 1.18 -3.10 4.94
CA GLY A 42 1.72 -3.99 3.91
C GLY A 42 1.22 -5.44 3.97
N SER A 43 1.00 -6.01 5.16
CA SER A 43 0.70 -7.43 5.32
C SER A 43 -0.65 -7.82 4.70
N ASP A 44 -1.73 -7.24 5.21
CA ASP A 44 -3.09 -7.65 4.83
C ASP A 44 -3.45 -7.20 3.42
N THR A 45 -2.97 -6.01 3.01
CA THR A 45 -3.22 -5.50 1.65
C THR A 45 -2.51 -6.33 0.58
N THR A 46 -1.23 -6.66 0.80
CA THR A 46 -0.45 -7.49 -0.13
C THR A 46 -0.97 -8.92 -0.17
N ALA A 47 -1.28 -9.52 1.00
CA ALA A 47 -1.85 -10.87 1.05
C ALA A 47 -3.19 -10.96 0.30
N SER A 48 -4.07 -9.96 0.48
CA SER A 48 -5.35 -9.89 -0.23
C SER A 48 -5.17 -9.68 -1.74
N GLY A 49 -4.26 -8.79 -2.15
CA GLY A 49 -3.91 -8.56 -3.55
C GLY A 49 -3.36 -9.81 -4.24
N LEU A 50 -2.43 -10.52 -3.60
CA LEU A 50 -1.87 -11.78 -4.10
C LEU A 50 -2.93 -12.89 -4.17
N THR A 51 -3.76 -13.02 -3.14
CA THR A 51 -4.85 -14.01 -3.12
C THR A 51 -5.80 -13.81 -4.29
N SER A 52 -6.21 -12.56 -4.52
CA SER A 52 -7.11 -12.22 -5.63
C SER A 52 -6.43 -12.46 -6.99
N SER A 53 -5.16 -12.10 -7.12
CA SER A 53 -4.38 -12.30 -8.36
C SER A 53 -4.25 -13.78 -8.70
N LEU A 54 -3.82 -14.60 -7.73
CA LEU A 54 -3.66 -16.05 -7.91
C LEU A 54 -4.99 -16.73 -8.22
N LYS A 55 -6.09 -16.28 -7.59
CA LYS A 55 -7.44 -16.76 -7.89
C LYS A 55 -7.83 -16.48 -9.35
N GLU A 56 -7.66 -15.26 -9.85
CA GLU A 56 -8.00 -14.91 -11.24
C GLU A 56 -7.14 -15.72 -12.24
N LEU A 57 -5.85 -15.92 -11.97
CA LEU A 57 -4.99 -16.78 -12.80
C LEU A 57 -5.43 -18.25 -12.79
N ALA A 58 -5.83 -18.78 -11.64
CA ALA A 58 -6.31 -20.16 -11.52
C ALA A 58 -7.62 -20.38 -12.30
N LEU A 59 -8.47 -19.37 -12.39
CA LEU A 59 -9.73 -19.41 -13.14
C LEU A 59 -9.56 -19.15 -14.64
N ALA A 60 -8.42 -18.60 -15.08
CA ALA A 60 -8.13 -18.26 -16.48
C ALA A 60 -6.80 -18.84 -16.98
N PRO A 61 -6.71 -20.18 -17.24
CA PRO A 61 -5.45 -20.81 -17.66
C PRO A 61 -4.85 -20.25 -18.96
N ALA A 62 -5.70 -19.82 -19.91
CA ALA A 62 -5.25 -19.20 -21.16
C ALA A 62 -4.53 -17.86 -20.90
N LEU A 63 -5.11 -17.00 -20.05
CA LEU A 63 -4.49 -15.74 -19.62
C LEU A 63 -3.18 -16.01 -18.86
N GLN A 64 -3.17 -17.01 -17.98
CA GLN A 64 -1.94 -17.40 -17.26
C GLN A 64 -0.82 -17.82 -18.22
N ALA A 65 -1.15 -18.56 -19.29
CA ALA A 65 -0.17 -18.96 -20.31
C ALA A 65 0.35 -17.74 -21.10
N GLN A 66 -0.55 -16.82 -21.47
CA GLN A 66 -0.19 -15.57 -22.15
C GLN A 66 0.74 -14.69 -21.31
N LEU A 67 0.40 -14.45 -20.03
CA LEU A 67 1.25 -13.68 -19.11
C LEU A 67 2.61 -14.34 -18.91
N ARG A 68 2.67 -15.67 -18.78
CA ARG A 68 3.95 -16.40 -18.70
C ARG A 68 4.79 -16.27 -19.96
N GLN A 69 4.17 -16.14 -21.13
CA GLN A 69 4.89 -15.90 -22.39
C GLN A 69 5.41 -14.46 -22.43
N ALA A 70 4.58 -13.47 -22.12
CA ALA A 70 4.99 -12.08 -22.04
C ALA A 70 6.16 -11.87 -21.05
N LEU A 71 6.15 -12.56 -19.90
CA LEU A 71 7.26 -12.50 -18.93
C LEU A 71 8.58 -13.10 -19.44
N ARG A 72 8.57 -13.92 -20.50
CA ARG A 72 9.80 -14.40 -21.16
C ARG A 72 10.35 -13.38 -22.16
N ASP A 73 9.48 -12.51 -22.66
CA ASP A 73 9.76 -11.49 -23.64
C ASP A 73 9.96 -10.15 -22.89
N ALA A 74 11.21 -9.89 -22.47
CA ALA A 74 11.57 -8.88 -21.47
C ALA A 74 11.06 -7.45 -21.74
N ASP A 75 10.77 -7.12 -23.00
CA ASP A 75 10.31 -5.78 -23.40
C ASP A 75 8.86 -5.48 -23.00
N GLU A 76 8.02 -6.51 -22.80
CA GLU A 76 6.58 -6.36 -22.48
C GLU A 76 6.19 -6.91 -21.10
N ALA A 77 7.17 -7.52 -20.39
CA ALA A 77 6.95 -8.25 -19.15
C ALA A 77 6.29 -7.39 -18.06
N ASP A 78 6.82 -6.19 -17.82
CA ASP A 78 6.37 -5.30 -16.76
C ASP A 78 4.99 -4.70 -17.10
N GLU A 79 4.78 -4.24 -18.33
CA GLU A 79 3.51 -3.63 -18.76
C GLU A 79 2.34 -4.63 -18.68
N ALA A 80 2.55 -5.86 -19.15
CA ALA A 80 1.52 -6.90 -19.11
C ALA A 80 1.17 -7.31 -17.67
N LEU A 81 2.19 -7.43 -16.80
CA LEU A 81 1.98 -7.77 -15.40
C LEU A 81 1.28 -6.64 -14.63
N ASP A 82 1.70 -5.39 -14.85
CA ASP A 82 1.08 -4.21 -14.24
C ASP A 82 -0.38 -4.06 -14.68
N ALA A 83 -0.68 -4.23 -15.96
CA ALA A 83 -2.05 -4.19 -16.47
C ALA A 83 -2.92 -5.27 -15.83
N PHE A 84 -2.39 -6.49 -15.67
CA PHE A 84 -3.08 -7.58 -14.97
C PHE A 84 -3.34 -7.24 -13.49
N LEU A 85 -2.32 -6.79 -12.76
CA LEU A 85 -2.45 -6.44 -11.34
C LEU A 85 -3.40 -5.26 -11.14
N ALA A 86 -3.38 -4.27 -12.03
CA ALA A 86 -4.30 -3.15 -12.03
C ALA A 86 -5.76 -3.62 -12.23
N GLU A 87 -6.01 -4.54 -13.17
CA GLU A 87 -7.36 -5.07 -13.40
C GLU A 87 -7.85 -5.93 -12.22
N VAL A 88 -6.98 -6.74 -11.61
CA VAL A 88 -7.32 -7.49 -10.39
C VAL A 88 -7.72 -6.52 -9.27
N GLN A 89 -6.94 -5.47 -9.04
CA GLN A 89 -7.21 -4.48 -7.99
C GLN A 89 -8.41 -3.58 -8.30
N ARG A 90 -8.72 -3.35 -9.58
CA ARG A 90 -9.95 -2.66 -10.00
C ARG A 90 -11.19 -3.45 -9.58
N ARG A 91 -11.15 -4.77 -9.66
CA ARG A 91 -12.26 -5.67 -9.29
C ARG A 91 -12.29 -6.03 -7.81
N ASN A 92 -11.12 -6.20 -7.19
CA ASN A 92 -10.94 -6.66 -5.82
C ASN A 92 -9.90 -5.79 -5.07
N PRO A 93 -10.18 -4.49 -4.85
CA PRO A 93 -9.24 -3.61 -4.18
C PRO A 93 -9.08 -4.01 -2.70
N PRO A 94 -7.84 -4.20 -2.19
CA PRO A 94 -7.63 -4.54 -0.78
C PRO A 94 -8.17 -3.50 0.20
N ALA A 95 -8.20 -2.23 -0.22
CA ALA A 95 -8.76 -1.10 0.54
C ALA A 95 -9.95 -0.48 -0.24
N PRO A 96 -11.17 -1.06 -0.14
CA PRO A 96 -12.31 -0.69 -0.98
C PRO A 96 -12.96 0.66 -0.62
N PHE A 97 -12.61 1.23 0.53
CA PHE A 97 -13.11 2.53 0.97
C PHE A 97 -11.99 3.38 1.55
N GLN A 98 -12.12 4.69 1.39
CA GLN A 98 -11.28 5.69 2.01
C GLN A 98 -12.19 6.68 2.73
N MET A 99 -11.98 6.83 4.03
CA MET A 99 -12.79 7.74 4.84
C MET A 99 -12.00 9.00 5.14
N ARG A 100 -12.70 10.13 5.13
CA ARG A 100 -12.22 11.43 5.59
C ARG A 100 -13.33 12.07 6.39
N LEU A 101 -12.96 12.72 7.49
CA LEU A 101 -13.88 13.58 8.22
C LEU A 101 -13.87 14.97 7.56
N VAL A 102 -15.05 15.55 7.34
CA VAL A 102 -15.15 16.95 6.91
C VAL A 102 -14.58 17.82 8.04
N GLY A 103 -13.60 18.65 7.68
CA GLY A 103 -12.80 19.41 8.63
C GLY A 103 -13.55 20.61 9.23
N LYS A 104 -12.93 21.78 9.18
CA LYS A 104 -13.45 22.98 9.85
C LYS A 104 -14.61 23.67 9.11
N GLU A 105 -14.75 23.40 7.82
CA GLU A 105 -15.70 24.09 6.94
C GLU A 105 -16.50 23.09 6.10
N ASP A 106 -17.73 23.45 5.77
CA ASP A 106 -18.60 22.66 4.90
C ASP A 106 -17.94 22.46 3.53
N LEU A 107 -17.98 21.22 3.02
CA LEU A 107 -17.38 20.89 1.73
C LEU A 107 -18.47 20.75 0.66
N ALA A 108 -18.38 21.57 -0.39
CA ALA A 108 -19.23 21.43 -1.57
C ALA A 108 -18.66 20.38 -2.53
N VAL A 109 -19.43 19.33 -2.81
CA VAL A 109 -19.08 18.26 -3.76
C VAL A 109 -20.26 18.00 -4.68
N GLY A 110 -20.08 18.17 -6.00
CA GLY A 110 -21.12 17.86 -6.99
C GLY A 110 -22.46 18.57 -6.75
N GLY A 111 -22.45 19.78 -6.19
CA GLY A 111 -23.67 20.55 -5.85
C GLY A 111 -24.27 20.24 -4.47
N TYR A 112 -23.76 19.24 -3.76
CA TYR A 112 -24.17 18.89 -2.39
C TYR A 112 -23.22 19.52 -1.37
N LYS A 113 -23.74 19.87 -0.19
CA LYS A 113 -22.95 20.33 0.94
C LYS A 113 -22.78 19.21 1.97
N SER A 114 -21.56 18.72 2.13
CA SER A 114 -21.18 17.85 3.24
C SER A 114 -20.87 18.72 4.46
N ARG A 115 -21.68 18.60 5.51
CA ARG A 115 -21.63 19.51 6.66
C ARG A 115 -20.61 19.09 7.68
N VAL A 116 -20.02 20.07 8.35
CA VAL A 116 -19.23 19.85 9.55
C VAL A 116 -20.15 19.38 10.67
N HIS A 117 -20.05 18.10 11.04
CA HIS A 117 -20.69 17.54 12.22
C HIS A 117 -19.65 17.42 13.34
N PHE A 118 -19.20 18.56 13.86
CA PHE A 118 -18.46 18.55 15.12
C PHE A 118 -19.46 18.30 16.25
N CYS A 119 -19.30 17.21 16.99
CA CYS A 119 -19.99 17.07 18.28
C CYS A 119 -19.47 18.20 19.17
N ARG A 120 -20.33 19.16 19.51
CA ARG A 120 -19.94 20.32 20.33
C ARG A 120 -19.79 19.97 21.83
N GLU A 121 -20.11 18.75 22.24
CA GLU A 121 -20.14 18.31 23.65
C GLU A 121 -19.72 16.83 23.81
N CYS A 122 -18.45 16.51 23.52
CA CYS A 122 -17.80 15.26 23.97
C CYS A 122 -16.71 15.57 24.99
#